data_AF-A0AAV0U2Y3-F1
#
_entry.id   AF-A0AAV0U2Y3-F1
#
_cell.length_a   1.000
_cell.length_b   1.000
_cell.length_c   1.000
_cell.angle_alpha   90.00
_cell.angle_beta   90.00
_cell.angle_gamma   90.00
#
_symmetry.space_group_name_H-M   'P 1'
#
loop_
_entity.id
_entity.type
_entity.pdbx_description
1 polymer ?
#
loop_
_entity_poly.entity_id
_entity_poly.type
_entity_poly.pdbx_seq_one_letter_code
_entity_poly.pdbx_strand_id
1 'polypeptide(L)'
;MLFLLSVFLLVLVAVLLLVAFVTITWDHDIVQRYDALPAPADLGTKEFRWRCWLSPLTRYNWQTSILRSPCPRITLQCPFALLSADFAKLSTSLSLPKLSMEQLPFLFPQVAIGSLFLQLLGNSHFPANVRYIRLKALTVVQLRPLNMSFPTQDEEKPIAPELKCIMVLTEKRFLEKEVEFTVQTDLLDEEGTVWQSVTWFSVPFSQEALLVPLSVSSSALDESLMARANSNLQVDSFACSKRNLTEYEEVSVVGLTRSRSSKGDTVPLMWMLARATGVLQQQGRVPQLPMMCNCAFKEDVSVPLQRKIHLQSWTSEEDTQQQPEAQVTKFTLDADDENVMTGILRTVGWVFPGQDEMSSQ
;
A
#
# COMPACT_ATOMS: atom_id res chain seq x y z
N MET A 1 -3.04 -39.68 -31.87
CA MET A 1 -3.10 -39.96 -30.42
C MET A 1 -1.73 -39.87 -29.75
N LEU A 2 -0.69 -40.53 -30.29
CA LEU A 2 0.68 -40.44 -29.78
C LEU A 2 1.23 -39.00 -29.71
N PHE A 3 1.02 -38.18 -30.73
CA PHE A 3 1.46 -36.77 -30.75
C PHE A 3 0.81 -35.93 -29.63
N LEU A 4 -0.51 -36.08 -29.42
CA LEU A 4 -1.22 -35.40 -28.34
C LEU A 4 -0.71 -35.85 -26.95
N LEU A 5 -0.37 -37.12 -26.81
CA LEU A 5 0.16 -37.68 -25.57
C LEU A 5 1.59 -37.18 -25.29
N SER A 6 2.44 -37.06 -26.32
CA SER A 6 3.78 -36.46 -26.21
C SER A 6 3.74 -34.98 -25.87
N VAL A 7 2.84 -34.20 -26.48
CA VAL A 7 2.65 -32.78 -26.14
C VAL A 7 2.13 -32.63 -24.72
N PHE A 8 1.16 -33.45 -24.29
CA PHE A 8 0.66 -33.44 -22.93
C PHE A 8 1.76 -33.75 -21.91
N LEU A 9 2.61 -34.75 -22.19
CA LEU A 9 3.71 -35.13 -21.30
C LEU A 9 4.77 -34.03 -21.20
N LEU A 10 5.09 -33.34 -22.31
CA LEU A 10 5.99 -32.19 -22.33
C LEU A 10 5.46 -31.02 -21.50
N VAL A 11 4.16 -30.70 -21.63
CA VAL A 11 3.51 -29.66 -20.82
C VAL A 11 3.55 -30.05 -19.34
N LEU A 12 3.27 -31.31 -19.02
CA LEU A 12 3.31 -31.81 -17.64
C LEU A 12 4.73 -31.69 -17.05
N VAL A 13 5.76 -32.10 -17.78
CA VAL A 13 7.16 -31.98 -17.36
C VAL A 13 7.56 -30.51 -17.19
N ALA A 14 7.16 -29.62 -18.10
CA ALA A 14 7.45 -28.19 -18.00
C ALA A 14 6.79 -27.57 -16.76
N VAL A 15 5.52 -27.88 -16.49
CA VAL A 15 4.81 -27.41 -15.29
C VAL A 15 5.44 -27.98 -14.02
N LEU A 16 5.78 -29.27 -14.01
CA LEU A 16 6.44 -29.92 -12.87
C LEU A 16 7.81 -29.33 -12.60
N LEU A 17 8.63 -29.09 -13.63
CA LEU A 17 9.95 -28.45 -13.48
C LEU A 17 9.83 -27.02 -12.94
N LEU A 18 8.84 -26.26 -13.41
CA LEU A 18 8.59 -24.90 -12.94
C LEU A 18 8.20 -24.92 -11.45
N VAL A 19 7.27 -25.81 -11.06
CA VAL A 19 6.83 -25.97 -9.66
C VAL A 19 7.99 -26.46 -8.80
N ALA A 20 8.75 -27.45 -9.27
CA ALA A 20 9.93 -27.97 -8.59
C ALA A 20 10.99 -26.89 -8.38
N PHE A 21 11.27 -26.07 -9.41
CA PHE A 21 12.18 -24.94 -9.32
C PHE A 21 11.74 -23.98 -8.20
N VAL A 22 10.49 -23.54 -8.18
CA VAL A 22 10.02 -22.63 -7.12
C VAL A 22 9.97 -23.27 -5.75
N THR A 23 9.69 -24.57 -5.63
CA THR A 23 9.80 -25.26 -4.34
C THR A 23 11.24 -25.35 -3.85
N ILE A 24 12.20 -25.59 -4.75
CA ILE A 24 13.63 -25.69 -4.42
C ILE A 24 14.21 -24.32 -4.09
N THR A 25 13.85 -23.29 -4.86
CA THR A 25 14.33 -21.92 -4.68
C THR A 25 13.52 -21.13 -3.67
N TRP A 26 12.50 -21.75 -3.05
CA TRP A 26 11.71 -21.13 -1.98
C TRP A 26 12.66 -20.72 -0.85
N ASP A 27 13.47 -21.65 -0.35
CA ASP A 27 14.32 -21.46 0.83
C ASP A 27 15.63 -20.71 0.56
N HIS A 28 15.83 -20.14 -0.63
CA HIS A 28 16.94 -19.20 -0.80
C HIS A 28 16.57 -17.90 -0.08
N ASP A 29 17.42 -17.49 0.87
CA ASP A 29 17.43 -16.17 1.50
C ASP A 29 17.69 -15.11 0.42
N ILE A 30 16.66 -14.79 -0.35
CA ILE A 30 16.77 -13.87 -1.47
C ILE A 30 16.63 -12.46 -0.89
N VAL A 31 17.80 -11.93 -0.53
CA VAL A 31 18.15 -10.52 -0.55
C VAL A 31 17.33 -9.62 0.39
N GLN A 32 17.91 -9.35 1.55
CA GLN A 32 17.43 -8.31 2.48
C GLN A 32 17.68 -6.89 1.95
N ARG A 33 18.56 -6.72 0.95
CA ARG A 33 18.99 -5.42 0.42
C ARG A 33 19.00 -5.39 -1.10
N TYR A 34 18.11 -4.61 -1.70
CA TYR A 34 18.05 -4.41 -3.15
C TYR A 34 18.84 -3.17 -3.56
N ASP A 35 19.41 -3.21 -4.76
CA ASP A 35 20.17 -2.10 -5.35
C ASP A 35 19.26 -0.97 -5.87
N ALA A 36 17.98 -1.27 -6.10
CA ALA A 36 16.96 -0.32 -6.51
C ALA A 36 15.57 -0.79 -6.07
N LEU A 37 14.60 0.12 -6.10
CA LEU A 37 13.19 -0.23 -5.95
C LEU A 37 12.79 -1.19 -7.09
N PRO A 38 12.25 -2.38 -6.80
CA PRO A 38 11.92 -3.37 -7.81
C PRO A 38 10.75 -2.88 -8.67
N ALA A 39 10.91 -2.90 -9.99
CA ALA A 39 9.85 -2.50 -10.91
C ALA A 39 8.82 -3.64 -11.09
N PRO A 40 7.55 -3.32 -11.40
CA PRO A 40 6.53 -4.33 -11.69
C PRO A 40 6.90 -5.30 -12.82
N ALA A 41 7.69 -4.83 -13.79
CA ALA A 41 8.10 -5.61 -14.95
C ALA A 41 9.30 -6.54 -14.69
N ASP A 42 10.00 -6.38 -13.56
CA ASP A 42 11.21 -7.14 -13.25
C ASP A 42 10.93 -8.63 -13.12
N LEU A 43 11.91 -9.44 -13.52
CA LEU A 43 11.84 -10.90 -13.42
C LEU A 43 11.63 -11.35 -11.97
N GLY A 44 12.32 -10.72 -11.02
CA GLY A 44 12.14 -11.00 -9.59
C GLY A 44 10.70 -10.71 -9.13
N THR A 45 10.16 -9.53 -9.47
CA THR A 45 8.77 -9.18 -9.12
C THR A 45 7.75 -10.15 -9.71
N LYS A 46 7.95 -10.58 -10.97
CA LYS A 46 7.12 -11.61 -11.61
C LYS A 46 7.22 -12.97 -10.92
N GLU A 47 8.42 -13.36 -10.52
CA GLU A 47 8.66 -14.58 -9.74
C GLU A 47 7.93 -14.52 -8.40
N PHE A 48 8.07 -13.44 -7.63
CA PHE A 48 7.37 -13.28 -6.34
C PHE A 48 5.86 -13.27 -6.52
N ARG A 49 5.33 -12.65 -7.57
CA ARG A 49 3.90 -12.73 -7.92
C ARG A 49 3.46 -14.17 -8.17
N TRP A 50 4.32 -14.97 -8.77
CA TRP A 50 4.07 -16.38 -9.02
C TRP A 50 4.17 -17.22 -7.73
N ARG A 51 5.15 -16.94 -6.86
CA ARG A 51 5.29 -17.53 -5.51
C ARG A 51 4.04 -17.27 -4.66
N CYS A 52 3.56 -16.04 -4.61
CA CYS A 52 2.32 -15.68 -3.91
C CYS A 52 1.12 -16.49 -4.42
N TRP A 53 1.07 -16.80 -5.72
CA TRP A 53 0.02 -17.63 -6.30
C TRP A 53 0.14 -19.11 -5.97
N LEU A 54 1.36 -19.64 -5.95
CA LEU A 54 1.65 -21.02 -5.55
C LEU A 54 1.59 -21.25 -4.05
N SER A 55 1.49 -20.18 -3.23
CA SER A 55 1.48 -20.28 -1.78
C SER A 55 0.47 -21.29 -1.20
N PRO A 56 -0.74 -21.55 -1.74
CA PRO A 56 -1.60 -22.62 -1.23
C PRO A 56 -1.00 -24.02 -1.32
N LEU A 57 -0.18 -24.28 -2.35
CA LEU A 57 0.45 -25.57 -2.60
C LEU A 57 1.72 -25.72 -1.75
N THR A 58 2.53 -24.66 -1.66
CA THR A 58 3.78 -24.70 -0.89
C THR A 58 3.55 -24.57 0.62
N ARG A 59 2.45 -23.94 1.02
CA ARG A 59 2.12 -23.70 2.43
C ARG A 59 0.95 -24.50 2.95
N TYR A 60 0.47 -25.56 2.29
CA TYR A 60 -0.75 -26.29 2.68
C TYR A 60 -0.91 -26.55 4.20
N ASN A 61 0.15 -26.92 4.93
CA ASN A 61 0.12 -27.21 6.37
C ASN A 61 0.34 -25.99 7.30
N TRP A 62 0.38 -24.77 6.76
CA TRP A 62 0.73 -23.55 7.52
C TRP A 62 -0.17 -23.28 8.71
N GLN A 63 -1.44 -23.68 8.64
CA GLN A 63 -2.43 -23.44 9.70
C GLN A 63 -2.00 -24.06 11.05
N THR A 64 -1.28 -25.17 11.01
CA THR A 64 -0.77 -25.83 12.22
C THR A 64 0.56 -25.23 12.69
N SER A 65 1.45 -24.86 11.76
CA SER A 65 2.77 -24.31 12.09
C SER A 65 2.69 -22.85 12.56
N ILE A 66 1.78 -22.05 11.99
CA ILE A 66 1.70 -20.61 12.26
C ILE A 66 1.44 -20.28 13.72
N LEU A 67 0.71 -21.15 14.42
CA LEU A 67 0.40 -21.02 15.85
C LEU A 67 1.65 -21.14 16.73
N ARG A 68 2.65 -21.92 16.30
CA ARG A 68 3.85 -22.22 17.08
C ARG A 68 5.02 -21.31 16.74
N SER A 69 5.06 -20.78 15.51
CA SER A 69 6.13 -19.90 15.07
C SER A 69 5.94 -18.49 15.64
N PRO A 70 7.00 -17.76 16.02
CA PRO A 70 6.90 -16.32 16.28
C PRO A 70 6.60 -15.54 14.97
N CYS A 71 6.41 -14.21 15.08
CA CYS A 71 6.39 -13.36 13.89
C CYS A 71 7.80 -13.37 13.26
N PRO A 72 7.93 -13.70 11.95
CA PRO A 72 9.22 -13.69 11.30
C PRO A 72 9.68 -12.24 11.09
N ARG A 73 10.93 -11.94 11.45
CA ARG A 73 11.52 -10.62 11.25
C ARG A 73 12.04 -10.50 9.82
N ILE A 74 11.15 -10.18 8.90
CA ILE A 74 11.50 -9.92 7.50
C ILE A 74 11.76 -8.43 7.35
N THR A 75 13.00 -8.07 7.02
CA THR A 75 13.42 -6.68 6.73
C THR A 75 13.91 -6.61 5.29
N LEU A 76 13.31 -5.72 4.50
CA LEU A 76 13.72 -5.39 3.15
C LEU A 76 14.22 -3.94 3.13
N GLN A 77 15.32 -3.71 2.44
CA GLN A 77 15.93 -2.40 2.31
C GLN A 77 16.27 -2.13 0.85
N CYS A 78 15.96 -0.94 0.35
CA CYS A 78 16.38 -0.51 -0.99
C CYS A 78 16.53 1.02 -1.05
N PRO A 79 17.33 1.57 -1.96
CA PRO A 79 17.21 2.98 -2.29
C PRO A 79 15.85 3.21 -2.98
N PHE A 80 15.22 4.33 -2.65
CA PHE A 80 13.96 4.79 -3.18
C PHE A 80 14.22 5.91 -4.18
N ALA A 81 14.03 5.59 -5.45
CA ALA A 81 14.09 6.56 -6.53
C ALA A 81 12.82 6.40 -7.36
N LEU A 82 12.15 7.52 -7.65
CA LEU A 82 11.04 7.56 -8.60
C LEU A 82 11.54 8.18 -9.89
N LEU A 83 11.32 7.49 -11.01
CA LEU A 83 11.62 8.05 -12.31
C LEU A 83 10.53 9.06 -12.70
N SER A 84 10.91 10.10 -13.44
CA SER A 84 9.97 11.13 -13.93
C SER A 84 8.86 10.53 -14.80
N ALA A 85 9.20 9.47 -15.54
CA ALA A 85 8.26 8.70 -16.34
C ALA A 85 7.21 7.98 -15.47
N ASP A 86 7.61 7.40 -14.34
CA ASP A 86 6.69 6.72 -13.42
C ASP A 86 5.75 7.71 -12.73
N PHE A 87 6.28 8.89 -12.39
CA PHE A 87 5.48 10.01 -11.91
C PHE A 87 4.41 10.45 -12.93
N ALA A 88 4.80 10.61 -14.19
CA ALA A 88 3.88 11.00 -15.25
C ALA A 88 2.79 9.93 -15.48
N LYS A 89 3.17 8.65 -15.51
CA LYS A 89 2.24 7.52 -15.66
C LYS A 89 1.26 7.41 -14.50
N LEU A 90 1.72 7.58 -13.25
CA LEU A 90 0.82 7.51 -12.12
C LEU A 90 -0.10 8.74 -12.05
N SER A 91 0.40 9.93 -12.37
CA SER A 91 -0.41 11.15 -12.43
C SER A 91 -1.51 11.06 -13.49
N THR A 92 -1.18 10.52 -14.67
CA THR A 92 -2.14 10.28 -15.76
C THR A 92 -3.14 9.18 -15.40
N SER A 93 -2.67 8.07 -14.81
CA SER A 93 -3.54 7.01 -14.29
C SER A 93 -4.54 7.53 -13.26
N LEU A 94 -4.08 8.35 -12.31
CA LEU A 94 -4.94 8.95 -11.29
C LEU A 94 -5.73 10.15 -11.82
N SER A 95 -5.64 10.50 -13.11
CA SER A 95 -6.36 11.63 -13.73
C SER A 95 -6.20 12.95 -12.96
N LEU A 96 -5.02 13.18 -12.38
CA LEU A 96 -4.70 14.42 -11.67
C LEU A 96 -4.27 15.45 -12.73
N PRO A 97 -4.91 16.64 -12.83
CA PRO A 97 -4.43 17.70 -13.71
C PRO A 97 -3.02 18.07 -13.30
N LYS A 98 -2.19 18.49 -14.28
CA LYS A 98 -0.77 18.87 -14.17
C LYS A 98 -0.45 19.39 -12.76
N LEU A 99 -0.09 18.48 -11.84
CA LEU A 99 0.40 18.85 -10.53
C LEU A 99 1.65 19.68 -10.83
N SER A 100 1.76 20.87 -10.25
CA SER A 100 3.08 21.49 -10.16
C SER A 100 3.99 20.42 -9.55
N MET A 101 5.12 20.13 -10.19
CA MET A 101 6.06 19.08 -9.74
C MET A 101 6.58 19.32 -8.30
N GLU A 102 6.17 20.43 -7.67
CA GLU A 102 6.53 20.88 -6.33
C GLU A 102 5.71 20.21 -5.21
N GLN A 103 4.52 19.65 -5.47
CA GLN A 103 3.71 18.99 -4.44
C GLN A 103 3.30 17.57 -4.86
N LEU A 104 4.17 16.61 -4.57
CA LEU A 104 3.91 15.18 -4.76
C LEU A 104 2.69 14.74 -3.91
N PRO A 105 1.72 13.99 -4.46
CA PRO A 105 0.68 13.37 -3.63
C PRO A 105 1.30 12.48 -2.56
N PHE A 106 0.93 12.65 -1.30
CA PHE A 106 1.55 11.94 -0.18
C PHE A 106 1.34 10.42 -0.18
N LEU A 107 0.38 9.91 -0.97
CA LEU A 107 0.15 8.47 -1.20
C LEU A 107 1.08 7.87 -2.26
N PHE A 108 1.79 8.69 -3.02
CA PHE A 108 2.62 8.22 -4.13
C PHE A 108 3.66 7.18 -3.69
N PRO A 109 4.40 7.38 -2.57
CA PRO A 109 5.38 6.39 -2.15
C PRO A 109 4.73 5.06 -1.76
N GLN A 110 3.54 5.06 -1.16
CA GLN A 110 2.79 3.84 -0.86
C GLN A 110 2.49 3.02 -2.12
N VAL A 111 2.14 3.71 -3.22
CA VAL A 111 1.85 3.05 -4.50
C VAL A 111 3.13 2.46 -5.11
N ALA A 112 4.24 3.19 -5.03
CA ALA A 112 5.52 2.79 -5.59
C ALA A 112 6.13 1.57 -4.88
N ILE A 113 6.01 1.47 -3.56
CA ILE A 113 6.51 0.32 -2.77
C ILE A 113 5.67 -0.95 -2.95
N GLY A 114 4.65 -0.95 -3.82
CA GLY A 114 3.75 -2.09 -4.09
C GLY A 114 4.49 -3.40 -4.41
N SER A 115 5.60 -3.31 -5.12
CA SER A 115 6.45 -4.46 -5.47
C SER A 115 7.24 -5.03 -4.29
N LEU A 116 7.66 -4.19 -3.33
CA LEU A 116 8.32 -4.65 -2.10
C LEU A 116 7.37 -5.49 -1.25
N PHE A 117 6.06 -5.18 -1.22
CA PHE A 117 5.08 -6.03 -0.55
C PHE A 117 5.02 -7.43 -1.17
N LEU A 118 5.14 -7.57 -2.50
CA LEU A 118 5.23 -8.92 -3.11
C LEU A 118 6.46 -9.68 -2.65
N GLN A 119 7.59 -9.00 -2.51
CA GLN A 119 8.82 -9.62 -2.03
C GLN A 119 8.69 -10.06 -0.58
N LEU A 120 8.06 -9.24 0.27
CA LEU A 120 7.79 -9.58 1.66
C LEU A 120 6.83 -10.77 1.79
N LEU A 121 5.73 -10.76 1.02
CA LEU A 121 4.69 -11.80 1.07
C LEU A 121 5.11 -13.10 0.39
N GLY A 122 5.90 -13.02 -0.68
CA GLY A 122 6.46 -14.16 -1.40
C GLY A 122 7.78 -14.66 -0.79
N ASN A 123 8.22 -14.06 0.32
CA ASN A 123 9.38 -14.50 1.07
C ASN A 123 9.12 -15.87 1.73
N SER A 124 10.14 -16.72 1.75
CA SER A 124 10.06 -18.07 2.34
C SER A 124 9.99 -18.10 3.85
N HIS A 125 10.22 -16.99 4.54
CA HIS A 125 9.96 -16.87 5.96
C HIS A 125 8.53 -16.40 6.24
N PHE A 126 7.77 -15.96 5.24
CA PHE A 126 6.39 -15.52 5.46
C PHE A 126 5.51 -16.72 5.89
N PRO A 127 4.79 -16.63 7.02
CA PRO A 127 4.33 -17.82 7.74
C PRO A 127 2.93 -18.28 7.34
N ALA A 128 2.36 -17.72 6.27
CA ALA A 128 0.99 -18.00 5.85
C ALA A 128 0.84 -18.16 4.34
N ASN A 129 -0.29 -18.76 3.94
CA ASN A 129 -0.76 -18.74 2.57
C ASN A 129 -1.30 -17.33 2.24
N VAL A 130 -0.66 -16.66 1.28
CA VAL A 130 -0.99 -15.27 0.89
C VAL A 130 -2.03 -15.19 -0.23
N ARG A 131 -2.51 -16.32 -0.76
CA ARG A 131 -3.54 -16.36 -1.81
C ARG A 131 -4.82 -15.62 -1.42
N TYR A 132 -5.15 -15.67 -0.14
CA TYR A 132 -6.37 -15.12 0.44
C TYR A 132 -6.10 -13.93 1.35
N ILE A 133 -4.92 -13.33 1.24
CA ILE A 133 -4.58 -12.15 2.01
C ILE A 133 -5.49 -10.97 1.63
N ARG A 134 -5.78 -10.12 2.61
CA ARG A 134 -6.65 -8.94 2.51
C ARG A 134 -5.89 -7.74 3.04
N LEU A 135 -6.15 -6.58 2.47
CA LEU A 135 -5.65 -5.29 2.95
C LEU A 135 -6.75 -4.73 3.86
N LYS A 136 -6.47 -4.59 5.15
CA LYS A 136 -7.45 -4.14 6.14
C LYS A 136 -7.40 -2.64 6.36
N ALA A 137 -6.20 -2.11 6.51
CA ALA A 137 -6.00 -0.70 6.77
C ALA A 137 -4.63 -0.25 6.31
N LEU A 138 -4.51 1.06 6.19
CA LEU A 138 -3.29 1.77 5.89
C LEU A 138 -3.26 3.05 6.70
N THR A 139 -2.17 3.27 7.41
CA THR A 139 -1.82 4.57 7.97
C THR A 139 -0.61 5.09 7.23
N VAL A 140 -0.67 6.32 6.74
CA VAL A 140 0.44 7.04 6.14
C VAL A 140 0.69 8.30 6.93
N VAL A 141 1.94 8.56 7.28
CA VAL A 141 2.40 9.78 7.92
C VAL A 141 3.44 10.42 7.01
N GLN A 142 3.20 11.65 6.61
CA GLN A 142 4.21 12.45 5.93
C GLN A 142 4.67 13.55 6.88
N LEU A 143 5.97 13.53 7.19
CA LEU A 143 6.59 14.47 8.14
C LEU A 143 7.12 15.70 7.43
N ARG A 144 7.78 15.51 6.27
CA ARG A 144 8.39 16.57 5.47
C ARG A 144 7.95 16.47 4.01
N PRO A 145 7.96 17.59 3.25
CA PRO A 145 7.71 17.55 1.81
C PRO A 145 8.69 16.60 1.11
N LEU A 146 8.19 15.74 0.23
CA LEU A 146 9.04 14.90 -0.60
C LEU A 146 9.42 15.69 -1.85
N ASN A 147 10.63 16.25 -1.86
CA ASN A 147 11.17 16.89 -3.06
C ASN A 147 11.81 15.82 -3.97
N MET A 148 11.15 15.53 -5.09
CA MET A 148 11.66 14.65 -6.13
C MET A 148 12.00 15.43 -7.40
N SER A 149 12.30 16.73 -7.28
CA SER A 149 12.74 17.55 -8.41
C SER A 149 13.96 16.93 -9.07
N PHE A 150 13.83 16.59 -10.35
CA PHE A 150 14.95 16.06 -11.12
C PHE A 150 15.97 17.19 -11.37
N PRO A 151 17.28 16.90 -11.28
CA PRO A 151 18.31 17.81 -11.73
C PRO A 151 17.99 18.31 -13.15
N THR A 152 17.65 19.59 -13.30
CA THR A 152 17.78 20.25 -14.60
C THR A 152 19.27 20.32 -14.92
N GLN A 153 19.64 20.04 -16.18
CA GLN A 153 21.03 19.88 -16.64
C GLN A 153 21.97 21.08 -16.38
N ASP A 154 21.48 22.18 -15.82
CA ASP A 154 22.21 23.44 -15.56
C ASP A 154 22.67 23.65 -14.10
N GLU A 155 22.37 22.74 -13.16
CA GLU A 155 22.86 22.86 -11.78
C GLU A 155 24.06 21.94 -11.50
N GLU A 156 25.19 22.53 -11.10
CA GLU A 156 26.46 21.83 -10.80
C GLU A 156 26.41 20.85 -9.61
N LYS A 157 25.25 20.72 -8.93
CA LYS A 157 24.84 19.56 -8.11
C LYS A 157 23.49 19.87 -7.45
N PRO A 158 22.38 19.26 -7.89
CA PRO A 158 21.29 18.98 -6.99
C PRO A 158 21.45 17.52 -6.56
N ILE A 159 21.93 17.34 -5.33
CA ILE A 159 21.92 16.04 -4.66
C ILE A 159 20.45 15.76 -4.37
N ALA A 160 19.75 15.05 -5.26
CA ALA A 160 18.46 14.50 -4.90
C ALA A 160 18.68 13.66 -3.63
N PRO A 161 17.94 13.89 -2.53
CA PRO A 161 18.16 13.14 -1.31
C PRO A 161 18.01 11.66 -1.63
N GLU A 162 19.06 10.88 -1.40
CA GLU A 162 19.03 9.43 -1.58
C GLU A 162 18.11 8.86 -0.51
N LEU A 163 16.82 8.81 -0.81
CA LEU A 163 15.84 8.23 0.09
C LEU A 163 16.11 6.74 0.22
N LYS A 164 16.18 6.28 1.45
CA LYS A 164 16.31 4.87 1.79
C LYS A 164 14.94 4.35 2.21
N CYS A 165 14.45 3.32 1.52
CA CYS A 165 13.24 2.61 1.90
C CYS A 165 13.58 1.40 2.77
N ILE A 166 12.93 1.29 3.92
CA ILE A 166 13.01 0.15 4.82
C ILE A 166 11.60 -0.38 5.05
N MET A 167 11.34 -1.63 4.68
CA MET A 167 10.07 -2.32 4.92
C MET A 167 10.28 -3.47 5.88
N VAL A 168 9.49 -3.53 6.95
CA VAL A 168 9.63 -4.53 8.02
C VAL A 168 8.28 -5.15 8.35
N LEU A 169 8.23 -6.48 8.38
CA LEU A 169 7.14 -7.21 9.02
C LEU A 169 7.35 -7.14 10.54
N THR A 170 6.51 -6.37 11.24
CA THR A 170 6.71 -6.05 12.67
C THR A 170 5.91 -6.96 13.57
N GLU A 171 4.65 -7.25 13.22
CA GLU A 171 3.73 -7.94 14.12
C GLU A 171 2.91 -9.02 13.42
N LYS A 172 2.54 -10.03 14.21
CA LYS A 172 1.59 -11.09 13.86
C LYS A 172 0.62 -11.26 15.02
N ARG A 173 -0.68 -11.05 14.77
CA ARG A 173 -1.75 -11.11 15.79
C ARG A 173 -2.80 -12.13 15.36
N PHE A 174 -3.28 -12.93 16.31
CA PHE A 174 -4.39 -13.85 16.09
C PHE A 174 -5.69 -13.17 16.49
N LEU A 175 -6.60 -13.02 15.54
CA LEU A 175 -7.98 -12.58 15.76
C LEU A 175 -8.91 -13.79 15.69
N GLU A 176 -10.18 -13.61 16.00
CA GLU A 176 -11.16 -14.70 16.09
C GLU A 176 -11.28 -15.51 14.77
N LYS A 177 -11.23 -14.81 13.63
CA LYS A 177 -11.48 -15.38 12.28
C LYS A 177 -10.34 -15.17 11.29
N GLU A 178 -9.24 -14.55 11.73
CA GLU A 178 -8.10 -14.25 10.88
C GLU A 178 -6.79 -14.07 11.66
N VAL A 179 -5.67 -14.10 10.94
CA VAL A 179 -4.37 -13.64 11.43
C VAL A 179 -4.06 -12.31 10.77
N GLU A 180 -3.77 -11.31 11.59
CA GLU A 180 -3.40 -9.97 11.17
C GLU A 180 -1.87 -9.82 11.19
N PHE A 181 -1.32 -9.21 10.14
CA PHE A 181 0.09 -8.91 9.97
C PHE A 181 0.27 -7.41 9.80
N THR A 182 1.23 -6.85 10.52
CA THR A 182 1.57 -5.42 10.44
C THR A 182 2.88 -5.26 9.70
N VAL A 183 2.86 -4.48 8.61
CA VAL A 183 4.06 -4.11 7.85
C VAL A 183 4.29 -2.62 7.99
N GLN A 184 5.45 -2.24 8.54
CA GLN A 184 5.89 -0.86 8.60
C GLN A 184 6.82 -0.57 7.43
N THR A 185 6.64 0.56 6.75
CA THR A 185 7.57 1.04 5.74
C THR A 185 7.98 2.47 6.01
N ASP A 186 9.28 2.71 6.12
CA ASP A 186 9.86 4.02 6.41
C ASP A 186 10.70 4.47 5.20
N LEU A 187 10.55 5.74 4.82
CA LEU A 187 11.46 6.43 3.92
C LEU A 187 12.31 7.38 4.73
N LEU A 188 13.62 7.24 4.61
CA LEU A 188 14.60 8.01 5.37
C LEU A 188 15.53 8.76 4.43
N ASP A 189 15.85 10.00 4.75
CA ASP A 189 17.00 10.72 4.20
C ASP A 189 18.14 10.77 5.24
N GLU A 190 19.12 11.64 5.02
CA GLU A 190 20.23 11.86 5.95
C GLU A 190 19.79 12.48 7.30
N GLU A 191 18.68 13.22 7.30
CA GLU A 191 18.13 13.90 8.50
C GLU A 191 17.17 13.01 9.31
N GLY A 192 16.66 11.94 8.69
CA GLY A 192 15.82 10.94 9.33
C GLY A 192 14.58 10.59 8.53
N THR A 193 13.52 10.15 9.20
CA THR A 193 12.28 9.72 8.54
C THR A 193 11.56 10.92 7.91
N VAL A 194 11.27 10.83 6.61
CA VAL A 194 10.47 11.83 5.87
C VAL A 194 9.01 11.39 5.71
N TRP A 195 8.81 10.08 5.61
CA TRP A 195 7.54 9.46 5.33
C TRP A 195 7.50 8.07 5.94
N GLN A 196 6.36 7.70 6.49
CA GLN A 196 6.15 6.42 7.13
C GLN A 196 4.78 5.87 6.76
N SER A 197 4.68 4.56 6.62
CA SER A 197 3.41 3.86 6.53
C SER A 197 3.36 2.64 7.42
N VAL A 198 2.16 2.33 7.88
CA VAL A 198 1.82 1.08 8.54
C VAL A 198 0.67 0.46 7.77
N THR A 199 0.90 -0.72 7.21
CA THR A 199 -0.08 -1.46 6.40
C THR A 199 -0.49 -2.72 7.15
N TRP A 200 -1.79 -2.91 7.34
CA TRP A 200 -2.34 -4.11 7.95
C TRP A 200 -2.87 -5.05 6.90
N PHE A 201 -2.33 -6.26 6.89
CA PHE A 201 -2.84 -7.37 6.10
C PHE A 201 -3.53 -8.39 6.98
N SER A 202 -4.51 -9.11 6.45
CA SER A 202 -5.08 -10.26 7.14
C SER A 202 -5.22 -11.48 6.25
N VAL A 203 -5.12 -12.65 6.87
CA VAL A 203 -5.36 -13.94 6.23
C VAL A 203 -6.45 -14.67 7.01
N PRO A 204 -7.54 -15.12 6.35
CA PRO A 204 -8.58 -15.91 7.01
C PRO A 204 -8.00 -17.14 7.72
N PHE A 205 -8.33 -17.28 9.00
CA PHE A 205 -7.79 -18.31 9.88
C PHE A 205 -8.62 -18.40 11.15
N SER A 206 -9.11 -19.58 11.50
CA SER A 206 -9.81 -19.79 12.76
C SER A 206 -9.08 -20.85 13.57
N GLN A 207 -8.93 -20.61 14.86
CA GLN A 207 -8.33 -21.57 15.78
C GLN A 207 -9.39 -22.59 16.21
N GLU A 208 -9.20 -23.86 15.88
CA GLU A 208 -10.07 -24.94 16.37
C GLU A 208 -9.94 -25.14 17.88
N ALA A 209 -8.74 -24.94 18.42
CA ALA A 209 -8.45 -24.89 19.85
C ALA A 209 -7.65 -23.62 20.15
N LEU A 210 -8.01 -22.90 21.23
CA LEU A 210 -7.34 -21.69 21.70
C LEU A 210 -5.92 -22.00 22.21
N LEU A 211 -4.98 -22.15 21.27
CA LEU A 211 -3.57 -22.38 21.55
C LEU A 211 -2.81 -21.07 21.75
N VAL A 212 -3.30 -19.97 21.16
CA VAL A 212 -2.71 -18.63 21.29
C VAL A 212 -3.82 -17.63 21.65
N PRO A 213 -3.58 -16.69 22.59
CA PRO A 213 -4.55 -15.67 22.95
C PRO A 213 -5.05 -14.87 21.74
N LEU A 214 -6.35 -14.66 21.69
CA LEU A 214 -6.95 -13.74 20.71
C LEU A 214 -6.67 -12.30 21.12
N SER A 215 -6.25 -11.50 20.16
CA SER A 215 -6.03 -10.06 20.30
C SER A 215 -7.17 -9.27 19.67
N VAL A 216 -7.17 -7.95 19.88
CA VAL A 216 -8.03 -7.01 19.15
C VAL A 216 -7.21 -6.40 18.01
N SER A 217 -7.87 -6.11 16.89
CA SER A 217 -7.21 -5.44 15.75
C SER A 217 -6.72 -4.06 16.17
N SER A 218 -5.50 -3.71 15.76
CA SER A 218 -4.94 -2.36 15.98
C SER A 218 -5.31 -1.36 14.88
N SER A 219 -6.09 -1.78 13.89
CA SER A 219 -6.37 -1.00 12.68
C SER A 219 -7.59 -0.10 12.75
N ALA A 220 -8.27 -0.04 13.91
CA ALA A 220 -9.49 0.74 14.07
C ALA A 220 -9.23 2.25 13.89
N LEU A 221 -10.13 2.93 13.18
CA LEU A 221 -10.13 4.38 13.09
C LEU A 221 -10.60 4.97 14.43
N ASP A 222 -10.04 6.13 14.79
CA ASP A 222 -10.45 6.85 15.98
C ASP A 222 -11.85 7.46 15.78
N GLU A 223 -12.86 6.85 16.40
CA GLU A 223 -14.26 7.27 16.30
C GLU A 223 -14.47 8.71 16.78
N SER A 224 -13.70 9.16 17.76
CA SER A 224 -13.82 10.53 18.29
C SER A 224 -13.36 11.56 17.27
N LEU A 225 -12.24 11.29 16.57
CA LEU A 225 -11.76 12.15 15.49
C LEU A 225 -12.70 12.10 14.27
N MET A 226 -13.23 10.92 13.96
CA MET A 226 -14.23 10.75 12.89
C MET A 226 -15.52 11.53 13.16
N ALA A 227 -15.92 11.69 14.42
CA ALA A 227 -17.09 12.47 14.81
C ALA A 227 -16.87 13.99 14.75
N ARG A 228 -15.62 14.46 14.74
CA ARG A 228 -15.30 15.90 14.61
C ARG A 228 -15.47 16.43 13.19
N ALA A 229 -15.14 15.62 12.19
CA ALA A 229 -15.23 16.01 10.79
C ALA A 229 -16.61 15.64 10.22
N ASN A 230 -17.62 16.46 10.53
CA ASN A 230 -19.01 16.26 10.08
C ASN A 230 -19.61 17.47 9.36
N SER A 231 -18.82 18.52 9.12
CA SER A 231 -19.27 19.75 8.47
C SER A 231 -18.71 19.89 7.05
N ASN A 232 -19.21 20.86 6.27
CA ASN A 232 -18.76 21.15 4.91
C ASN A 232 -18.72 19.93 3.97
N LEU A 233 -19.82 19.18 3.86
CA LEU A 233 -19.90 18.04 2.96
C LEU A 233 -19.57 18.45 1.51
N GLN A 234 -18.66 17.73 0.88
CA GLN A 234 -18.41 17.80 -0.55
C GLN A 234 -18.46 16.41 -1.16
N VAL A 235 -19.08 16.33 -2.33
CA VAL A 235 -19.27 15.08 -3.06
C VAL A 235 -18.59 15.21 -4.41
N ASP A 236 -17.75 14.23 -4.73
CA ASP A 236 -17.10 14.08 -6.01
C ASP A 236 -17.32 12.64 -6.53
N SER A 237 -16.98 12.40 -7.78
CA SER A 237 -17.05 11.06 -8.34
C SER A 237 -16.04 10.85 -9.45
N PHE A 238 -15.52 9.63 -9.51
CA PHE A 238 -14.56 9.23 -10.53
C PHE A 238 -14.78 7.77 -10.91
N ALA A 239 -14.21 7.38 -12.05
CA ALA A 239 -14.24 6.01 -12.53
C ALA A 239 -12.85 5.64 -13.04
N CYS A 240 -12.45 4.38 -12.83
CA CYS A 240 -11.20 3.86 -13.36
C CYS A 240 -11.44 3.26 -14.75
N SER A 241 -10.86 3.85 -15.79
CA SER A 241 -10.89 3.23 -17.13
C SER A 241 -9.84 2.11 -17.25
N LYS A 242 -9.98 1.26 -18.27
CA LYS A 242 -8.95 0.26 -18.60
C LYS A 242 -7.58 0.90 -18.82
N ARG A 243 -7.53 2.08 -19.46
CA ARG A 243 -6.30 2.83 -19.67
C ARG A 243 -5.66 3.26 -18.35
N ASN A 244 -6.47 3.79 -17.41
CA ASN A 244 -5.96 4.19 -16.09
C ASN A 244 -5.37 2.98 -15.35
N LEU A 245 -6.04 1.83 -15.42
CA LEU A 245 -5.54 0.59 -14.81
C LEU A 245 -4.21 0.16 -15.45
N THR A 246 -4.10 0.15 -16.78
CA THR A 246 -2.86 -0.24 -17.47
C THR A 246 -1.69 0.68 -17.11
N GLU A 247 -1.90 2.01 -17.13
CA GLU A 247 -0.86 2.97 -16.72
C GLU A 247 -0.48 2.80 -15.24
N TYR A 248 -1.42 2.40 -14.36
CA TYR A 248 -1.13 2.08 -12.96
C TYR A 248 -0.30 0.81 -12.82
N GLU A 249 -0.62 -0.24 -13.57
CA GLU A 249 0.07 -1.54 -13.53
C GLU A 249 1.53 -1.48 -14.03
N GLU A 250 1.87 -0.45 -14.80
CA GLU A 250 3.24 -0.19 -15.22
C GLU A 250 4.13 0.34 -14.09
N VAL A 251 3.54 1.00 -13.08
CA VAL A 251 4.26 1.68 -11.98
C VAL A 251 4.07 0.96 -10.64
N SER A 252 2.94 0.28 -10.46
CA SER A 252 2.59 -0.41 -9.22
C SER A 252 2.11 -1.82 -9.49
N VAL A 253 2.34 -2.70 -8.52
CA VAL A 253 1.81 -4.06 -8.59
C VAL A 253 0.34 -4.08 -8.15
N VAL A 254 -0.54 -4.52 -9.04
CA VAL A 254 -1.96 -4.74 -8.75
C VAL A 254 -2.20 -6.11 -8.10
N GLY A 255 -3.12 -6.15 -7.13
CA GLY A 255 -3.75 -7.39 -6.66
C GLY A 255 -3.00 -8.11 -5.54
N LEU A 256 -2.54 -7.39 -4.53
CA LEU A 256 -2.07 -8.00 -3.28
C LEU A 256 -3.21 -8.73 -2.54
N THR A 257 -4.48 -8.48 -2.85
CA THR A 257 -5.64 -9.07 -2.16
C THR A 257 -6.40 -10.08 -3.03
N ARG A 258 -7.08 -11.02 -2.34
CA ARG A 258 -7.79 -12.26 -2.75
C ARG A 258 -8.45 -12.39 -4.14
N SER A 259 -8.62 -11.33 -4.93
CA SER A 259 -9.10 -11.45 -6.31
C SER A 259 -7.94 -11.52 -7.30
N ARG A 260 -7.39 -12.73 -7.51
CA ARG A 260 -7.20 -13.15 -8.91
C ARG A 260 -8.57 -13.56 -9.43
N SER A 261 -9.47 -12.61 -9.66
CA SER A 261 -10.30 -12.79 -10.84
C SER A 261 -9.30 -12.68 -11.98
N SER A 262 -9.02 -13.80 -12.63
CA SER A 262 -8.40 -13.82 -13.96
C SER A 262 -9.35 -13.23 -15.03
N LYS A 263 -10.12 -12.20 -14.65
CA LYS A 263 -11.06 -11.40 -15.43
C LYS A 263 -10.80 -9.94 -15.02
N GLY A 264 -9.79 -9.35 -15.66
CA GLY A 264 -9.04 -8.16 -15.27
C GLY A 264 -9.78 -6.82 -15.35
N ASP A 265 -11.00 -6.73 -14.84
CA ASP A 265 -11.79 -5.50 -14.87
C ASP A 265 -12.24 -5.05 -13.45
N THR A 266 -11.34 -5.01 -12.46
CA THR A 266 -11.62 -4.45 -11.12
C THR A 266 -10.65 -3.35 -10.73
N VAL A 267 -11.13 -2.34 -10.01
CA VAL A 267 -10.34 -1.20 -9.54
C VAL A 267 -9.49 -1.60 -8.33
N PRO A 268 -8.17 -1.36 -8.33
CA PRO A 268 -7.31 -1.61 -7.16
C PRO A 268 -7.68 -0.70 -5.99
N LEU A 269 -7.75 -1.24 -4.77
CA LEU A 269 -7.99 -0.46 -3.54
C LEU A 269 -7.00 0.72 -3.40
N MET A 270 -5.73 0.46 -3.69
CA MET A 270 -4.69 1.50 -3.59
C MET A 270 -4.81 2.58 -4.66
N TRP A 271 -5.30 2.23 -5.85
CA TRP A 271 -5.65 3.20 -6.87
C TRP A 271 -6.80 4.10 -6.41
N MET A 272 -7.85 3.51 -5.82
CA MET A 272 -9.00 4.27 -5.30
C MET A 272 -8.60 5.23 -4.19
N LEU A 273 -7.77 4.79 -3.25
CA LEU A 273 -7.27 5.66 -2.19
C LEU A 273 -6.40 6.78 -2.76
N ALA A 274 -5.42 6.47 -3.61
CA ALA A 274 -4.53 7.48 -4.21
C ALA A 274 -5.31 8.52 -5.05
N ARG A 275 -6.35 8.08 -5.79
CA ARG A 275 -7.23 8.98 -6.53
C ARG A 275 -8.04 9.86 -5.58
N ALA A 276 -8.63 9.28 -4.53
CA ALA A 276 -9.41 10.01 -3.55
C ALA A 276 -8.58 11.09 -2.86
N THR A 277 -7.38 10.75 -2.39
CA THR A 277 -6.48 11.72 -1.75
C THR A 277 -6.01 12.81 -2.71
N GLY A 278 -5.80 12.47 -3.99
CA GLY A 278 -5.48 13.47 -5.01
C GLY A 278 -6.63 14.44 -5.31
N VAL A 279 -7.88 13.97 -5.26
CA VAL A 279 -9.07 14.83 -5.35
C VAL A 279 -9.18 15.72 -4.10
N LEU A 280 -9.00 15.17 -2.89
CA LEU A 280 -9.00 15.95 -1.66
C LEU A 280 -7.92 17.04 -1.65
N GLN A 281 -6.74 16.75 -2.22
CA GLN A 281 -5.67 17.72 -2.37
C GLN A 281 -6.08 18.88 -3.29
N GLN A 282 -6.73 18.60 -4.42
CA GLN A 282 -7.26 19.63 -5.33
C GLN A 282 -8.37 20.48 -4.69
N GLN A 283 -9.15 19.87 -3.79
CA GLN A 283 -10.19 20.55 -3.03
C GLN A 283 -9.65 21.38 -1.86
N GLY A 284 -8.32 21.38 -1.62
CA GLY A 284 -7.72 22.07 -0.47
C GLY A 284 -8.09 21.44 0.87
N ARG A 285 -8.46 20.15 0.89
CA ARG A 285 -8.93 19.41 2.08
C ARG A 285 -7.86 18.51 2.69
N VAL A 286 -6.64 18.53 2.17
CA VAL A 286 -5.50 17.84 2.78
C VAL A 286 -4.86 18.80 3.80
N PRO A 287 -4.74 18.41 5.07
CA PRO A 287 -4.10 19.23 6.10
C PRO A 287 -2.63 19.51 5.79
N GLN A 288 -2.09 20.55 6.42
CA GLN A 288 -0.67 20.88 6.32
C GLN A 288 0.22 19.79 6.94
N LEU A 289 1.49 19.76 6.53
CA LEU A 289 2.48 18.86 7.11
C LEU A 289 2.89 19.33 8.52
N PRO A 290 3.25 18.41 9.44
CA PRO A 290 3.21 16.96 9.29
C PRO A 290 1.76 16.45 9.31
N MET A 291 1.44 15.55 8.38
CA MET A 291 0.07 15.03 8.20
C MET A 291 0.02 13.51 8.37
N MET A 292 -1.11 13.01 8.84
CA MET A 292 -1.40 11.59 8.96
C MET A 292 -2.73 11.28 8.27
N CYS A 293 -2.73 10.23 7.47
CA CYS A 293 -3.89 9.64 6.82
C CYS A 293 -4.10 8.23 7.38
N ASN A 294 -5.22 7.98 8.04
CA ASN A 294 -5.62 6.63 8.42
C ASN A 294 -6.78 6.21 7.52
N CYS A 295 -6.69 5.02 6.93
CA CYS A 295 -7.70 4.48 6.04
C CYS A 295 -8.00 3.03 6.43
N ALA A 296 -9.28 2.71 6.57
CA ALA A 296 -9.77 1.34 6.73
C ALA A 296 -10.51 0.92 5.45
N PHE A 297 -10.18 -0.26 4.95
CA PHE A 297 -10.79 -0.85 3.76
C PHE A 297 -11.87 -1.84 4.21
N LYS A 298 -13.04 -1.78 3.57
CA LYS A 298 -14.09 -2.77 3.85
C LYS A 298 -13.69 -4.12 3.26
N GLU A 299 -14.01 -5.17 4.01
CA GLU A 299 -13.73 -6.54 3.60
C GLU A 299 -14.52 -6.97 2.36
N ASP A 300 -13.89 -7.79 1.52
CA ASP A 300 -14.50 -8.45 0.36
C ASP A 300 -15.15 -7.52 -0.70
N VAL A 301 -14.74 -6.25 -0.76
CA VAL A 301 -15.22 -5.31 -1.77
C VAL A 301 -14.46 -5.46 -3.10
N SER A 302 -15.20 -5.56 -4.20
CA SER A 302 -14.67 -5.57 -5.56
C SER A 302 -15.46 -4.62 -6.44
N VAL A 303 -14.82 -3.54 -6.89
CA VAL A 303 -15.44 -2.53 -7.74
C VAL A 303 -15.05 -2.79 -9.20
N PRO A 304 -16.00 -3.00 -10.13
CA PRO A 304 -15.69 -3.15 -11.55
C PRO A 304 -15.08 -1.87 -12.16
N LEU A 305 -14.26 -2.02 -13.21
CA LEU A 305 -13.81 -0.88 -14.01
C LEU A 305 -14.98 -0.11 -14.59
N GLN A 306 -14.76 1.18 -14.86
CA GLN A 306 -15.75 2.15 -15.35
C GLN A 306 -16.95 2.37 -14.43
N ARG A 307 -17.06 1.62 -13.32
CA ARG A 307 -18.05 1.88 -12.31
C ARG A 307 -17.73 3.19 -11.60
N LYS A 308 -18.76 3.97 -11.34
CA LYS A 308 -18.65 5.26 -10.68
C LYS A 308 -18.42 5.03 -9.19
N ILE A 309 -17.35 5.61 -8.68
CA ILE A 309 -16.99 5.65 -7.26
C ILE A 309 -17.31 7.05 -6.78
N HIS A 310 -18.11 7.15 -5.73
CA HIS A 310 -18.50 8.39 -5.10
C HIS A 310 -17.57 8.67 -3.92
N LEU A 311 -16.94 9.84 -3.92
CA LEU A 311 -16.15 10.34 -2.82
C LEU A 311 -16.98 11.36 -2.06
N GLN A 312 -17.22 11.11 -0.78
CA GLN A 312 -17.79 12.08 0.13
C GLN A 312 -16.70 12.50 1.11
N SER A 313 -16.61 13.80 1.38
CA SER A 313 -15.67 14.33 2.36
C SER A 313 -16.30 15.39 3.25
N TRP A 314 -15.86 15.42 4.49
CA TRP A 314 -16.28 16.34 5.53
C TRP A 314 -15.04 16.91 6.21
N THR A 315 -15.15 18.13 6.70
CA THR A 315 -14.10 18.77 7.50
C THR A 315 -14.59 19.03 8.92
N SER A 316 -13.66 19.23 9.85
CA SER A 316 -13.98 19.88 11.12
C SER A 316 -14.53 21.29 10.87
N GLU A 317 -15.36 21.78 11.78
CA GLU A 317 -15.73 23.20 11.78
C GLU A 317 -14.49 24.05 12.05
N GLU A 318 -14.43 25.24 11.47
CA GLU A 318 -13.39 26.21 11.80
C GLU A 318 -13.60 26.63 13.26
N ASP A 319 -12.74 26.15 14.17
CA ASP A 319 -12.79 26.58 15.57
C ASP A 319 -12.45 28.08 15.63
N THR A 320 -13.50 28.90 15.75
CA THR A 320 -13.42 30.38 15.87
C THR A 320 -12.69 30.88 17.13
N GLN A 321 -11.96 30.04 17.87
CA GLN A 321 -11.30 30.42 19.13
C GLN A 321 -9.84 29.94 19.19
N GLN A 322 -8.92 30.87 18.92
CA GLN A 322 -7.58 31.11 19.53
C GLN A 322 -6.58 29.95 19.75
N GLN A 323 -6.89 28.71 19.36
CA GLN A 323 -5.93 27.63 19.20
C GLN A 323 -6.28 26.94 17.87
N PRO A 324 -5.36 26.86 16.90
CA PRO A 324 -5.59 26.07 15.69
C PRO A 324 -5.62 24.59 16.08
N GLU A 325 -6.78 24.10 16.52
CA GLU A 325 -6.99 22.68 16.66
C GLU A 325 -6.80 22.03 15.28
N ALA A 326 -6.02 20.95 15.26
CA ALA A 326 -5.60 20.23 14.07
C ALA A 326 -6.75 20.05 13.06
N GLN A 327 -6.61 20.62 11.85
CA GLN A 327 -7.59 20.45 10.78
C GLN A 327 -7.81 18.95 10.51
N VAL A 328 -9.05 18.49 10.61
CA VAL A 328 -9.43 17.10 10.38
C VAL A 328 -10.32 17.02 9.14
N THR A 329 -9.96 16.15 8.20
CA THR A 329 -10.80 15.83 7.03
C THR A 329 -11.14 14.34 7.06
N LYS A 330 -12.42 14.02 7.09
CA LYS A 330 -12.94 12.66 6.93
C LYS A 330 -13.36 12.45 5.48
N PHE A 331 -13.16 11.24 4.98
CA PHE A 331 -13.65 10.85 3.67
C PHE A 331 -14.19 9.42 3.64
N THR A 332 -15.17 9.18 2.79
CA THR A 332 -15.69 7.84 2.46
C THR A 332 -15.70 7.68 0.96
N LEU A 333 -15.39 6.46 0.50
CA LEU A 333 -15.61 6.05 -0.88
C LEU A 333 -16.71 5.02 -0.92
N ASP A 334 -17.71 5.28 -1.74
CA ASP A 334 -18.86 4.40 -1.92
C ASP A 334 -18.97 4.01 -3.40
N ALA A 335 -19.28 2.74 -3.66
CA ALA A 335 -19.59 2.23 -4.98
C ALA A 335 -20.88 1.41 -4.85
N ASP A 336 -21.89 1.76 -5.65
CA ASP A 336 -23.21 1.08 -5.62
C ASP A 336 -23.89 1.10 -4.25
N ASP A 337 -23.79 2.25 -3.58
CA ASP A 337 -24.29 2.48 -2.23
C ASP A 337 -23.65 1.58 -1.16
N GLU A 338 -22.59 0.85 -1.50
CA GLU A 338 -21.73 0.15 -0.56
C GLU A 338 -20.46 0.93 -0.27
N ASN A 339 -20.15 1.12 1.02
CA ASN A 339 -18.88 1.67 1.43
C ASN A 339 -17.73 0.75 1.01
N VAL A 340 -16.73 1.31 0.35
CA VAL A 340 -15.50 0.62 -0.10
C VAL A 340 -14.38 0.85 0.91
N MET A 341 -14.25 2.09 1.37
CA MET A 341 -13.28 2.47 2.38
C MET A 341 -13.72 3.75 3.09
N THR A 342 -13.16 3.93 4.28
CA THR A 342 -13.34 5.12 5.09
C THR A 342 -11.97 5.57 5.57
N GLY A 343 -11.71 6.87 5.56
CA GLY A 343 -10.46 7.40 6.05
C GLY A 343 -10.57 8.79 6.65
N ILE A 344 -9.48 9.17 7.30
CA ILE A 344 -9.33 10.43 8.02
C ILE A 344 -7.93 10.97 7.80
N LEU A 345 -7.86 12.28 7.57
CA LEU A 345 -6.67 13.07 7.40
C LEU A 345 -6.61 14.07 8.55
N ARG A 346 -5.44 14.23 9.14
CA ARG A 346 -5.22 15.20 10.22
C ARG A 346 -3.79 15.70 10.23
N THR A 347 -3.56 16.87 10.80
CA THR A 347 -2.20 17.25 11.20
C THR A 347 -1.79 16.43 12.43
N VAL A 348 -0.49 16.12 12.52
CA VAL A 348 0.08 15.46 13.69
C VAL A 348 0.74 16.55 14.53
N GLY A 349 0.43 16.63 15.83
CA GLY A 349 0.97 17.64 16.74
C GLY A 349 2.44 17.42 17.12
N TRP A 350 3.30 17.21 16.12
CA TRP A 350 4.75 17.09 16.31
C TRP A 350 5.33 18.49 16.13
N VAL A 351 5.70 19.11 17.25
CA VAL A 351 6.46 20.36 17.24
C VAL A 351 7.89 19.99 16.87
N PHE A 352 8.32 20.31 15.65
CA PHE A 352 9.74 20.27 15.31
C PHE A 352 10.41 21.51 15.93
N PRO A 353 11.30 21.37 16.93
CA PRO A 353 12.05 22.52 17.44
C PRO A 353 12.92 23.07 16.31
N GLY A 354 12.62 24.30 15.87
CA GLY A 354 13.41 25.02 14.86
C GLY A 354 12.62 25.75 13.77
N GLN A 355 11.31 25.52 13.64
CA GLN A 355 10.52 26.18 12.59
C GLN A 355 10.07 27.60 12.96
N ASP A 356 10.00 27.93 14.25
CA ASP A 356 9.66 29.27 14.74
C ASP A 356 10.82 30.28 14.69
N GLU A 357 12.07 29.84 14.45
CA GLU A 357 13.22 30.75 14.39
C GLU A 357 13.42 31.40 13.01
N MET A 358 12.82 30.87 11.95
CA MET A 358 12.91 31.44 10.59
C MET A 358 11.81 32.45 10.25
N SER A 359 10.76 32.56 11.07
CA SER A 359 9.72 33.60 10.93
C SER A 359 10.05 34.92 11.63
N SER A 360 11.23 35.01 12.25
CA SER A 360 11.67 36.20 13.00
C SER A 360 13.12 36.61 12.68
N GLN A 361 13.46 36.69 11.39
CA GLN A 361 14.59 37.50 10.90
C GLN A 361 14.22 38.27 9.63
#